data_AF-X1RDU3-F1
#
_entry.id   AF-X1RDU3-F1
#
_cell.length_a   1.000
_cell.length_b   1.000
_cell.length_c   1.000
_cell.angle_alpha   90.00
_cell.angle_beta   90.00
_cell.angle_gamma   90.00
#
_symmetry.space_group_name_H-M   'P 1'
#
loop_
_entity.id
_entity.type
_entity.pdbx_description
1 polymer ?
#
loop_
_entity_poly.entity_id
_entity_poly.type
_entity_poly.pdbx_seq_one_letter_code
_entity_poly.pdbx_strand_id
1 'polypeptide(L)'
;MKWEFKTISDEAEQWLFGEHEKIDDQTDTVAEYFSLVEQIKSVESEIAAINADNKQGDLASLEAELNRLQEQRMALADKVERIIASQIKEVLAEQGIFNPVDEHIKLKVNFPPLDFKLEKLPHLLVISPRDRIESMREIALQQNLSLEEMESIEARVDKLGVSSLVVGIGGLGTYPTFVTNSA
;
A
#
# COMPACT_ATOMS: atom_id res chain seq x y z
N MET A 1 -3.90 -1.05 -18.55
CA MET A 1 -3.82 -0.21 -19.75
C MET A 1 -4.30 1.24 -19.57
N LYS A 2 -5.56 1.54 -19.22
CA LYS A 2 -6.03 2.96 -19.14
C LYS A 2 -5.51 3.73 -17.92
N TRP A 3 -5.09 3.02 -16.87
CA TRP A 3 -4.58 3.60 -15.63
C TRP A 3 -3.08 3.94 -15.73
N GLU A 4 -2.26 3.09 -16.37
CA GLU A 4 -0.81 3.28 -16.55
C GLU A 4 -0.44 4.58 -17.29
N PHE A 5 -1.17 4.92 -18.35
CA PHE A 5 -0.92 6.16 -19.10
C PHE A 5 -1.29 7.43 -18.32
N LYS A 6 -2.25 7.33 -17.39
CA LYS A 6 -2.69 8.46 -16.58
C LYS A 6 -1.66 8.79 -15.51
N THR A 7 -1.05 7.76 -14.92
CA THR A 7 0.05 7.91 -13.96
C THR A 7 1.25 8.63 -14.58
N ILE A 8 1.62 8.25 -15.82
CA ILE A 8 2.75 8.88 -16.54
C ILE A 8 2.45 10.34 -16.90
N SER A 9 1.21 10.68 -17.28
CA SER A 9 0.84 12.07 -17.59
C SER A 9 0.77 12.95 -16.34
N ASP A 10 0.22 12.42 -15.26
CA ASP A 10 0.10 13.14 -13.99
C ASP A 10 1.50 13.39 -13.39
N GLU A 11 2.44 12.46 -13.56
CA GLU A 11 3.86 12.61 -13.18
C GLU A 11 4.58 13.69 -14.03
N ALA A 12 4.24 13.82 -15.32
CA ALA A 12 4.82 14.81 -16.23
C ALA A 12 4.33 16.25 -15.98
N GLU A 13 3.07 16.44 -15.59
CA GLU A 13 2.58 17.75 -15.14
C GLU A 13 3.23 18.15 -13.80
N GLN A 14 3.40 17.18 -12.90
CA GLN A 14 4.05 17.40 -11.61
C GLN A 14 5.55 17.77 -11.73
N TRP A 15 6.22 17.27 -12.79
CA TRP A 15 7.60 17.64 -13.14
C TRP A 15 7.77 19.12 -13.52
N LEU A 16 6.73 19.76 -14.08
CA LEU A 16 6.79 21.16 -14.52
C LEU A 16 6.45 22.18 -13.42
N PHE A 17 5.74 21.77 -12.36
CA PHE A 17 5.12 22.68 -11.39
C PHE A 17 5.47 22.41 -9.92
N GLY A 18 6.50 21.61 -9.63
CA GLY A 18 6.92 21.32 -8.26
C GLY A 18 7.42 22.56 -7.52
N GLU A 19 6.53 23.28 -6.83
CA GLU A 19 6.90 24.27 -5.82
C GLU A 19 7.65 23.57 -4.68
N HIS A 20 8.83 24.10 -4.34
CA HIS A 20 9.60 23.68 -3.17
C HIS A 20 8.88 24.13 -1.88
N GLU A 21 7.97 23.31 -1.38
CA GLU A 21 7.42 23.46 -0.02
C GLU A 21 8.48 23.04 1.02
N LYS A 22 8.58 23.78 2.14
CA LYS A 22 9.66 23.61 3.13
C LYS A 22 9.62 22.22 3.79
N ILE A 23 10.78 21.57 3.88
CA ILE A 23 10.99 20.19 4.37
C ILE A 23 10.53 19.96 5.83
N ASP A 24 10.59 20.98 6.68
CA ASP A 24 10.21 20.87 8.11
C ASP A 24 8.71 20.53 8.28
N ASP A 25 7.84 21.20 7.52
CA ASP A 25 6.39 20.97 7.50
C ASP A 25 6.01 19.60 6.87
N GLN A 26 6.90 19.05 6.05
CA GLN A 26 6.70 17.77 5.37
C GLN A 26 6.86 16.58 6.32
N THR A 27 7.80 16.64 7.26
CA THR A 27 8.04 15.54 8.20
C THR A 27 6.89 15.39 9.19
N ASP A 28 6.34 16.52 9.66
CA ASP A 28 5.18 16.54 10.54
C ASP A 28 3.93 15.91 9.89
N THR A 29 3.71 16.21 8.60
CA THR A 29 2.61 15.60 7.83
C THR A 29 2.75 14.07 7.75
N VAL A 30 3.97 13.57 7.52
CA VAL A 30 4.24 12.12 7.47
C VAL A 30 4.03 11.48 8.84
N ALA A 31 4.51 12.12 9.91
CA ALA A 31 4.32 11.63 11.28
C ALA A 31 2.84 11.60 11.68
N GLU A 32 2.04 12.61 11.30
CA GLU A 32 0.60 12.66 11.52
C GLU A 32 -0.09 11.47 10.84
N TYR A 33 0.25 11.18 9.59
CA TYR A 33 -0.31 10.04 8.85
C TYR A 33 -0.06 8.70 9.56
N PHE A 34 1.17 8.45 10.01
CA PHE A 34 1.47 7.19 10.72
C PHE A 34 0.83 7.13 12.11
N SER A 35 0.65 8.27 12.79
CA SER A 35 -0.14 8.34 14.03
C SER A 35 -1.62 7.97 13.79
N LEU A 36 -2.21 8.39 12.67
CA LEU A 36 -3.56 7.96 12.28
C LEU A 36 -3.63 6.44 12.02
N VAL A 37 -2.60 5.87 11.37
CA VAL A 37 -2.50 4.42 11.16
C VAL A 37 -2.49 3.65 12.48
N GLU A 38 -1.71 4.10 13.46
CA GLU A 38 -1.67 3.50 14.80
C GLU A 38 -3.03 3.58 15.51
N GLN A 39 -3.70 4.73 15.43
CA GLN A 39 -5.04 4.91 16.01
C GLN A 39 -6.09 3.99 15.36
N ILE A 40 -6.09 3.89 14.02
CA ILE A 40 -6.97 2.98 13.28
C ILE A 40 -6.76 1.54 13.76
N LYS A 41 -5.50 1.08 13.86
CA LYS A 41 -5.15 -0.26 14.31
C LYS A 41 -5.60 -0.55 15.73
N SER A 42 -5.53 0.45 16.62
CA SER A 42 -6.04 0.34 17.98
C SER A 42 -7.57 0.17 18.01
N VAL A 43 -8.31 0.99 17.25
CA VAL A 43 -9.78 0.94 17.19
C VAL A 43 -10.25 -0.37 16.54
N GLU A 44 -9.62 -0.81 15.46
CA GLU A 44 -9.91 -2.11 14.82
C GLU A 44 -9.71 -3.29 15.80
N SER A 45 -8.65 -3.23 16.61
CA SER A 45 -8.39 -4.26 17.64
C SER A 45 -9.46 -4.26 18.73
N GLU A 46 -9.96 -3.09 19.14
CA GLU A 46 -11.04 -2.96 20.12
C GLU A 46 -12.37 -3.51 19.57
N ILE A 47 -12.71 -3.18 18.33
CA ILE A 47 -13.89 -3.73 17.63
C ILE A 47 -13.79 -5.27 17.56
N ALA A 48 -12.63 -5.80 17.18
CA ALA A 48 -12.41 -7.25 17.10
C ALA A 48 -12.60 -7.93 18.47
N ALA A 49 -12.10 -7.32 19.55
CA ALA A 49 -12.26 -7.85 20.91
C ALA A 49 -13.73 -7.86 21.38
N ILE A 50 -14.49 -6.81 21.06
CA ILE A 50 -15.93 -6.73 21.40
C ILE A 50 -16.73 -7.80 20.65
N ASN A 51 -16.44 -7.99 19.36
CA ASN A 51 -17.08 -9.02 18.53
C ASN A 51 -16.78 -10.45 19.01
N ALA A 52 -15.56 -10.72 19.49
CA ALA A 52 -15.17 -12.02 20.02
C ALA A 52 -15.81 -12.35 21.38
N ASP A 53 -15.89 -11.37 22.28
CA ASP A 53 -16.41 -11.57 23.64
C ASP A 53 -17.94 -11.37 23.76
N ASN A 54 -18.63 -11.01 22.66
CA ASN A 54 -20.06 -10.66 22.65
C ASN A 54 -20.40 -9.62 23.74
N LYS A 55 -19.45 -8.70 24.01
CA LYS A 55 -19.59 -7.66 25.03
C LYS A 55 -20.55 -6.60 24.53
N GLN A 56 -21.34 -6.06 25.45
CA GLN A 56 -22.21 -4.92 25.18
C GLN A 56 -21.38 -3.63 25.17
N GLY A 57 -20.62 -3.43 24.09
CA GLY A 57 -19.91 -2.19 23.79
C GLY A 57 -20.67 -1.32 22.80
N ASP A 58 -20.35 -0.03 22.74
CA ASP A 58 -20.90 0.88 21.73
C ASP A 58 -20.19 0.69 20.39
N LEU A 59 -20.46 -0.45 19.75
CA LEU A 59 -19.91 -0.81 18.43
C LEU A 59 -20.18 0.30 17.40
N ALA A 60 -21.37 0.92 17.44
CA ALA A 60 -21.74 1.98 16.52
C ALA A 60 -20.85 3.22 16.68
N SER A 61 -20.49 3.59 17.92
CA SER A 61 -19.55 4.70 18.15
C SER A 61 -18.13 4.39 17.68
N LEU A 62 -17.64 3.16 17.88
CA LEU A 62 -16.30 2.75 17.43
C LEU A 62 -16.22 2.66 15.90
N GLU A 63 -17.26 2.15 15.23
CA GLU A 63 -17.35 2.14 13.77
C GLU A 63 -17.39 3.56 13.19
N ALA A 64 -18.11 4.48 13.83
CA ALA A 64 -18.13 5.88 13.42
C ALA A 64 -16.75 6.55 13.55
N GLU A 65 -16.04 6.27 14.65
CA GLU A 65 -14.68 6.77 14.87
C GLU A 65 -13.68 6.17 13.88
N LEU A 66 -13.77 4.87 13.60
CA LEU A 66 -12.95 4.20 12.59
C LEU A 66 -13.11 4.86 11.22
N ASN A 67 -14.34 5.09 10.79
CA ASN A 67 -14.63 5.74 9.51
C ASN A 67 -14.03 7.16 9.46
N ARG A 68 -14.16 7.94 10.54
CA ARG A 68 -13.57 9.29 10.65
C ARG A 68 -12.05 9.26 10.50
N LEU A 69 -11.37 8.36 11.21
CA LEU A 69 -9.91 8.22 11.14
C LEU A 69 -9.46 7.74 9.75
N GLN A 70 -10.21 6.84 9.11
CA GLN A 70 -9.93 6.37 7.76
C GLN A 70 -10.04 7.50 6.73
N GLU A 71 -11.07 8.36 6.82
CA GLU A 71 -11.22 9.53 5.96
C GLU A 71 -10.06 10.53 6.14
N GLN A 72 -9.65 10.80 7.38
CA GLN A 72 -8.51 11.67 7.67
C GLN A 72 -7.21 11.11 7.08
N ARG A 73 -6.97 9.81 7.24
CA ARG A 73 -5.80 9.14 6.64
C ARG A 73 -5.82 9.22 5.12
N MET A 74 -6.98 8.97 4.49
CA MET A 74 -7.12 9.05 3.03
C MET A 74 -6.85 10.46 2.50
N ALA A 75 -7.25 11.50 3.22
CA ALA A 75 -6.97 12.89 2.84
C ALA A 75 -5.47 13.22 2.85
N LEU A 76 -4.68 12.56 3.71
CA LEU A 76 -3.23 12.77 3.81
C LEU A 76 -2.41 11.84 2.90
N ALA A 77 -2.96 10.72 2.44
CA ALA A 77 -2.22 9.67 1.74
C ALA A 77 -1.45 10.19 0.51
N ASP A 78 -2.13 10.88 -0.42
CA ASP A 78 -1.49 11.40 -1.63
C ASP A 78 -0.39 12.43 -1.31
N LYS A 79 -0.55 13.24 -0.25
CA LYS A 79 0.46 14.22 0.18
C LYS A 79 1.70 13.52 0.74
N VAL A 80 1.50 12.50 1.57
CA VAL A 80 2.58 11.71 2.18
C VAL A 80 3.37 10.93 1.13
N GLU A 81 2.69 10.28 0.18
CA GLU A 81 3.33 9.58 -0.94
C GLU A 81 4.26 10.52 -1.71
N ARG A 82 3.80 11.75 -2.00
CA ARG A 82 4.59 12.78 -2.69
C ARG A 82 5.79 13.23 -1.87
N ILE A 83 5.60 13.46 -0.57
CA ILE A 83 6.68 13.89 0.33
C ILE A 83 7.79 12.85 0.35
N ILE A 84 7.45 11.59 0.63
CA ILE A 84 8.43 10.51 0.70
C ILE A 84 9.07 10.28 -0.68
N ALA A 85 8.31 10.37 -1.77
CA ALA A 85 8.87 10.28 -3.13
C ALA A 85 9.88 11.41 -3.40
N SER A 86 9.59 12.63 -2.98
CA SER A 86 10.50 13.77 -3.11
C SER A 86 11.77 13.56 -2.30
N GLN A 87 11.65 13.12 -1.04
CA GLN A 87 12.78 12.84 -0.16
C GLN A 87 13.70 11.74 -0.74
N ILE A 88 13.13 10.67 -1.28
CA ILE A 88 13.91 9.61 -1.95
C ILE A 88 14.60 10.17 -3.21
N LYS A 89 13.90 10.96 -4.04
CA LYS A 89 14.48 11.60 -5.24
C LYS A 89 15.65 12.52 -4.89
N GLU A 90 15.54 13.27 -3.80
CA GLU A 90 16.62 14.14 -3.29
C GLU A 90 17.85 13.31 -2.89
N VAL A 91 17.66 12.25 -2.10
CA VAL A 91 18.76 11.35 -1.71
C VAL A 91 19.40 10.68 -2.93
N LEU A 92 18.61 10.24 -3.92
CA LEU A 92 19.15 9.68 -5.17
C LEU A 92 20.03 10.69 -5.92
N ALA A 93 19.59 11.95 -6.00
CA ALA A 93 20.33 13.02 -6.63
C ALA A 93 21.64 13.35 -5.88
N GLU A 94 21.61 13.37 -4.54
CA GLU A 94 22.81 13.53 -3.70
C GLU A 94 23.83 12.40 -3.91
N GLN A 95 23.35 11.16 -4.10
CA GLN A 95 24.21 10.01 -4.41
C GLN A 95 24.68 9.97 -5.87
N GLY A 96 24.29 10.94 -6.70
CA GLY A 96 24.67 10.99 -8.10
C GLY A 96 23.96 9.96 -8.98
N ILE A 97 22.85 9.38 -8.49
CA ILE A 97 22.06 8.39 -9.21
C ILE A 97 21.07 9.13 -10.10
N PHE A 98 21.36 9.12 -11.39
CA PHE A 98 20.53 9.74 -12.42
C PHE A 98 20.36 8.79 -13.61
N ASN A 99 19.67 9.25 -14.65
CA ASN A 99 19.44 8.44 -15.83
C ASN A 99 20.77 8.12 -16.54
N PRO A 100 21.04 6.85 -16.90
CA PRO A 100 22.27 6.48 -17.61
C PRO A 100 22.46 7.21 -18.94
N VAL A 101 21.39 7.77 -19.54
CA VAL A 101 21.53 8.58 -20.77
C VAL A 101 22.03 10.00 -20.51
N ASP A 102 22.07 10.47 -19.26
CA ASP A 102 22.46 11.84 -18.89
C ASP A 102 23.89 12.19 -19.31
N GLU A 103 24.78 11.19 -19.36
CA GLU A 103 26.14 11.30 -19.92
C GLU A 103 26.13 11.77 -21.39
N HIS A 104 25.05 11.49 -22.12
CA HIS A 104 24.89 11.79 -23.55
C HIS A 104 24.05 13.04 -23.80
N ILE A 105 23.10 13.37 -22.92
CA ILE A 105 22.12 14.45 -23.14
C ILE A 105 22.36 15.74 -22.34
N LYS A 106 23.40 15.81 -21.47
CA LYS A 106 23.71 16.98 -20.60
C LYS A 106 22.53 17.50 -19.74
N LEU A 107 21.43 16.76 -19.71
CA LEU A 107 20.27 16.99 -18.87
C LEU A 107 20.37 15.98 -17.74
N LYS A 108 20.23 16.41 -16.49
CA LYS A 108 20.12 15.49 -15.35
C LYS A 108 18.66 15.12 -15.19
N VAL A 109 18.32 13.87 -15.49
CA VAL A 109 16.96 13.36 -15.34
C VAL A 109 16.95 12.38 -14.18
N ASN A 110 16.08 12.62 -13.20
CA ASN A 110 15.89 11.69 -12.08
C ASN A 110 15.43 10.33 -12.63
N PHE A 111 16.21 9.29 -12.35
CA PHE A 111 15.90 7.92 -12.71
C PHE A 111 16.48 7.00 -11.63
N PRO A 112 15.76 5.96 -11.19
CA PRO A 112 14.49 5.45 -11.73
C PRO A 112 13.28 6.38 -11.51
N PRO A 113 12.21 6.29 -12.34
CA PRO A 113 10.93 6.93 -12.02
C PRO A 113 10.45 6.37 -10.68
N LEU A 114 9.99 7.26 -9.80
CA LEU A 114 9.59 6.89 -8.46
C LEU A 114 8.14 7.32 -8.23
N ASP A 115 7.30 6.30 -8.19
CA ASP A 115 5.89 6.37 -7.85
C ASP A 115 5.53 5.13 -7.01
N PHE A 116 4.88 5.35 -5.89
CA PHE A 116 4.43 4.29 -5.00
C PHE A 116 3.15 4.69 -4.29
N LYS A 117 2.35 3.69 -3.92
CA LYS A 117 1.05 3.84 -3.25
C LYS A 117 1.06 3.21 -1.86
N LEU A 118 0.60 3.95 -0.85
CA LEU A 118 0.41 3.52 0.53
C LEU A 118 -1.02 3.01 0.73
N GLU A 119 -1.30 1.84 0.17
CA GLU A 119 -2.65 1.27 0.11
C GLU A 119 -2.67 -0.15 0.69
N LYS A 120 -3.88 -0.62 1.01
CA LYS A 120 -4.10 -2.02 1.40
C LYS A 120 -3.76 -2.91 0.21
N LEU A 121 -2.95 -3.93 0.46
CA LEU A 121 -2.50 -4.83 -0.60
C LEU A 121 -3.54 -5.93 -0.86
N PRO A 122 -3.63 -6.43 -2.11
CA PRO A 122 -4.47 -7.58 -2.40
C PRO A 122 -3.95 -8.83 -1.66
N HIS A 123 -4.86 -9.73 -1.30
CA HIS A 123 -4.43 -11.04 -0.82
C HIS A 123 -3.92 -11.89 -1.99
N LEU A 124 -3.03 -12.84 -1.72
CA LEU A 124 -2.50 -13.75 -2.70
C LEU A 124 -2.93 -15.17 -2.38
N LEU A 125 -3.61 -15.84 -3.31
CA LEU A 125 -3.86 -17.26 -3.24
C LEU A 125 -2.65 -18.01 -3.80
N VAL A 126 -1.93 -18.70 -2.92
CA VAL A 126 -0.83 -19.59 -3.27
C VAL A 126 -1.36 -21.01 -3.40
N ILE A 127 -1.11 -21.64 -4.53
CA ILE A 127 -1.52 -23.02 -4.83
C ILE A 127 -0.28 -23.89 -4.97
N SER A 128 -0.23 -24.97 -4.21
CA SER A 128 0.89 -25.90 -4.16
C SER A 128 0.44 -27.36 -4.38
N PRO A 129 1.30 -28.20 -4.97
CA PRO A 129 1.12 -29.66 -4.91
C PRO A 129 1.18 -30.17 -3.47
N ARG A 130 0.50 -31.28 -3.15
CA ARG A 130 0.53 -31.87 -1.79
C ARG A 130 1.76 -32.73 -1.51
N ASP A 131 2.43 -33.18 -2.57
CA ASP A 131 3.55 -34.12 -2.54
C ASP A 131 4.93 -33.44 -2.46
N ARG A 132 4.99 -32.11 -2.65
CA ARG A 132 6.24 -31.34 -2.60
C ARG A 132 5.98 -29.87 -2.30
N ILE A 133 6.98 -29.21 -1.72
CA ILE A 133 6.93 -27.77 -1.41
C ILE A 133 7.28 -26.99 -2.67
N GLU A 134 6.26 -26.52 -3.39
CA GLU A 134 6.38 -25.73 -4.61
C GLU A 134 5.17 -24.79 -4.75
N SER A 135 5.39 -23.54 -5.15
CA SER A 135 4.30 -22.64 -5.58
C SER A 135 3.98 -22.89 -7.05
N MET A 136 2.95 -23.69 -7.32
CA MET A 136 2.54 -24.01 -8.69
C MET A 136 1.82 -22.84 -9.35
N ARG A 137 1.03 -22.08 -8.58
CA ARG A 137 0.31 -20.92 -9.09
C ARG A 137 0.03 -19.91 -7.99
N GLU A 138 0.12 -18.64 -8.35
CA GLU A 138 -0.22 -17.52 -7.49
C GLU A 138 -1.31 -16.68 -8.17
N ILE A 139 -2.36 -16.33 -7.44
CA ILE A 139 -3.50 -15.58 -7.96
C ILE A 139 -3.81 -14.42 -7.00
N ALA A 140 -3.75 -13.19 -7.52
CA ALA A 140 -4.16 -12.01 -6.76
C ALA A 140 -5.67 -12.02 -6.53
N LEU A 141 -6.07 -11.85 -5.28
CA LEU A 141 -7.45 -11.75 -4.82
C LEU A 141 -7.81 -10.31 -4.47
N GLN A 142 -9.07 -10.08 -4.11
CA GLN A 142 -9.53 -8.77 -3.66
C GLN A 142 -8.92 -8.40 -2.29
N GLN A 143 -8.73 -7.11 -2.06
CA GLN A 143 -8.16 -6.56 -0.81
C GLN A 143 -9.12 -6.72 0.37
N ASN A 144 -10.42 -6.69 0.12
CA ASN A 144 -11.48 -6.72 1.13
C ASN A 144 -12.16 -8.08 1.13
N LEU A 145 -11.42 -9.10 1.59
CA LEU A 145 -11.97 -10.42 1.88
C LEU A 145 -12.06 -10.62 3.38
N SER A 146 -13.20 -11.13 3.86
CA SER A 146 -13.34 -11.61 5.23
C SER A 146 -12.58 -12.93 5.43
N LEU A 147 -12.35 -13.31 6.69
CA LEU A 147 -11.71 -14.59 7.00
C LEU A 147 -12.52 -15.77 6.44
N GLU A 148 -13.84 -15.71 6.58
CA GLU A 148 -14.75 -16.75 6.08
C GLU A 148 -14.71 -16.85 4.55
N GLU A 149 -14.57 -15.72 3.85
CA GLU A 149 -14.40 -15.70 2.39
C GLU A 149 -13.06 -16.31 1.98
N MET A 150 -11.97 -15.99 2.69
CA MET A 150 -10.66 -16.57 2.46
C MET A 150 -10.68 -18.09 2.65
N GLU A 151 -11.20 -18.58 3.78
CA GLU A 151 -11.33 -20.01 4.08
C GLU A 151 -12.23 -20.73 3.05
N SER A 152 -13.32 -20.08 2.60
CA SER A 152 -14.20 -20.64 1.57
C SER A 152 -13.49 -20.78 0.22
N ILE A 153 -12.65 -19.83 -0.16
CA ILE A 153 -11.84 -19.90 -1.38
C ILE A 153 -10.84 -21.06 -1.27
N GLU A 154 -10.11 -21.16 -0.17
CA GLU A 154 -9.16 -22.26 0.09
C GLU A 154 -9.85 -23.62 0.03
N ALA A 155 -10.96 -23.80 0.76
CA ALA A 155 -11.70 -25.06 0.80
C ALA A 155 -12.25 -25.48 -0.57
N ARG A 156 -12.56 -24.53 -1.46
CA ARG A 156 -12.99 -24.82 -2.84
C ARG A 156 -11.83 -25.27 -3.72
N VAL A 157 -10.67 -24.68 -3.55
CA VAL A 157 -9.47 -24.99 -4.34
C VAL A 157 -8.86 -26.31 -3.87
N ASP A 158 -8.85 -26.58 -2.57
CA ASP A 158 -8.36 -27.83 -1.98
C ASP A 158 -9.10 -29.07 -2.50
N LYS A 159 -10.38 -28.95 -2.86
CA LYS A 159 -11.18 -30.03 -3.49
C LYS A 159 -10.65 -30.45 -4.86
N LEU A 160 -9.78 -29.66 -5.49
CA LEU A 160 -9.11 -30.00 -6.75
C LEU A 160 -7.88 -30.89 -6.53
N GLY A 161 -7.62 -31.33 -5.30
CA GLY A 161 -6.49 -32.20 -4.97
C GLY A 161 -5.16 -31.45 -4.75
N VAL A 162 -5.21 -30.13 -4.63
CA VAL A 162 -4.07 -29.25 -4.36
C VAL A 162 -4.10 -28.79 -2.90
N SER A 163 -3.02 -28.17 -2.44
CA SER A 163 -2.97 -27.37 -1.21
C SER A 163 -3.11 -25.91 -1.60
N SER A 164 -3.93 -25.14 -0.87
CA SER A 164 -4.08 -23.71 -1.11
C SER A 164 -4.02 -22.91 0.18
N LEU A 165 -3.50 -21.69 0.09
CA LEU A 165 -3.40 -20.76 1.21
C LEU A 165 -3.53 -19.33 0.70
N VAL A 166 -4.40 -18.55 1.34
CA VAL A 166 -4.52 -17.12 1.13
C VAL A 166 -3.59 -16.41 2.10
N VAL A 167 -2.68 -15.60 1.56
CA VAL A 167 -1.70 -14.85 2.35
C VAL A 167 -1.80 -13.35 2.08
N GLY A 168 -1.57 -12.55 3.11
CA GLY A 168 -1.28 -11.13 2.96
C GLY A 168 0.13 -10.94 2.41
N ILE A 169 0.28 -10.03 1.44
CA ILE A 169 1.59 -9.62 0.93
C ILE A 169 2.01 -8.31 1.61
N GLY A 170 3.30 -8.16 1.91
CA GLY A 170 3.84 -6.94 2.55
C GLY A 170 4.16 -5.80 1.56
N GLY A 171 4.33 -6.14 0.29
CA GLY A 171 4.57 -5.19 -0.79
C GLY A 171 4.37 -5.86 -2.15
N LEU A 172 4.03 -5.06 -3.16
CA LEU A 172 3.91 -5.51 -4.54
C LEU A 172 4.85 -4.68 -5.43
N GLY A 173 5.91 -5.32 -5.92
CA GLY A 173 6.94 -4.72 -6.79
C GLY A 173 6.48 -4.47 -8.23
N THR A 174 5.25 -3.99 -8.41
CA THR A 174 4.74 -3.47 -9.68
C THR A 174 5.14 -2.01 -9.86
N TYR A 175 4.80 -1.42 -11.01
CA TYR A 175 4.85 0.04 -11.20
C TYR A 175 3.41 0.58 -11.33
N PRO A 176 2.96 1.48 -10.42
CA PRO A 176 3.66 1.95 -9.23
C PRO A 176 3.83 0.81 -8.21
N THR A 177 4.79 0.99 -7.32
CA THR A 177 5.04 0.02 -6.24
C THR A 177 3.97 0.20 -5.16
N PHE A 178 3.32 -0.88 -4.74
CA PHE A 178 2.38 -0.79 -3.62
C PHE A 178 3.08 -1.23 -2.34
N VAL A 179 2.95 -0.41 -1.31
CA VAL A 179 3.56 -0.63 0.01
C VAL A 179 2.42 -0.65 1.04
N THR A 180 2.47 -1.61 1.96
CA THR A 180 1.48 -1.68 3.03
C THR A 180 1.49 -0.41 3.88
N ASN A 181 0.29 0.06 4.22
CA ASN A 181 0.10 1.21 5.10
C ASN A 181 -0.18 0.83 6.57
N SER A 182 0.05 -0.43 6.94
CA SER A 182 -0.35 -0.98 8.25
C SER A 182 0.82 -1.59 9.06
N ALA A 183 2.07 -1.25 8.73
CA ALA A 183 3.26 -1.79 9.38
C ALA A 183 3.24 -1.54 10.91
#